data_AF-A0AAP8GQE4-F1
#
_entry.id   AF-A0AAP8GQE4-F1
#
_cell.length_a   1.000
_cell.length_b   1.000
_cell.length_c   1.000
_cell.angle_alpha   90.00
_cell.angle_beta   90.00
_cell.angle_gamma   90.00
#
_symmetry.space_group_name_H-M   'P 1'
#
loop_
_entity.id
_entity.type
_entity.pdbx_description
1 polymer ?
#
loop_
_entity_poly.entity_id
_entity_poly.type
_entity_poly.pdbx_seq_one_letter_code
_entity_poly.pdbx_strand_id
1 'polypeptide(L)'
;MNTLIKPGLFLSFILMMVSASTNASGGIALGATRVIYPADAKQTSLAITNSNKQERYLINAWIENANGQKEKTFAVTPPLFVSEPASENTLRIIYAGPALPADRESLFYMNVKAIPSVSKKHQDGNNVLQLAILSRIKLFVRPANLAMPPEEALSQLRFERVGNHLKVSNASPYYVTLVNLKLGGQTLDNLMVAPKSSAQQVLPAATSGTLSWQSVNDYGAITPARSVSL
;
A
#
# COMPACT_ATOMS: atom_id res chain seq x y z
N MET A 1 13.43 54.65 -34.01
CA MET A 1 13.65 53.89 -32.75
C MET A 1 13.73 52.42 -33.15
N ASN A 2 14.91 51.97 -33.59
CA ASN A 2 15.11 50.63 -34.15
C ASN A 2 15.47 49.65 -33.04
N THR A 3 14.54 48.78 -32.65
CA THR A 3 14.79 47.71 -31.69
C THR A 3 15.56 46.59 -32.38
N LEU A 4 16.88 46.56 -32.15
CA LEU A 4 17.79 45.48 -32.52
C LEU A 4 17.47 44.25 -31.65
N ILE A 5 16.64 43.33 -32.13
CA ILE A 5 16.48 42.01 -31.50
C ILE A 5 17.76 41.22 -31.84
N LYS A 6 18.62 40.99 -30.83
CA LYS A 6 19.88 40.26 -30.99
C LYS A 6 19.57 38.78 -31.32
N PRO A 7 20.08 38.21 -32.43
CA PRO A 7 19.77 36.84 -32.85
C PRO A 7 20.17 35.77 -31.81
N GLY A 8 21.15 36.07 -30.95
CA GLY A 8 21.54 35.19 -29.84
C GLY A 8 20.46 35.02 -28.76
N LEU A 9 19.57 36.00 -28.58
CA LEU A 9 18.46 35.89 -27.63
C LEU A 9 17.37 34.95 -28.16
N PHE A 10 17.16 34.96 -29.48
CA PHE A 10 16.21 34.07 -30.17
C PHE A 10 16.69 32.61 -30.15
N LEU A 11 18.01 32.39 -30.31
CA LEU A 11 18.61 31.06 -30.24
C LEU A 11 18.57 30.48 -28.81
N SER A 12 18.75 31.32 -27.79
CA SER A 12 18.60 30.93 -26.38
C SER A 12 17.16 30.53 -26.03
N PHE A 13 16.17 31.23 -26.59
CA PHE A 13 14.75 30.93 -26.38
C PHE A 13 14.34 29.59 -27.04
N ILE A 14 14.88 29.28 -28.22
CA ILE A 14 14.66 28.00 -28.91
C ILE A 14 15.32 26.84 -28.14
N LEU A 15 16.51 27.05 -27.57
CA LEU A 15 17.22 26.02 -26.80
C LEU A 15 16.51 25.68 -25.47
N MET A 16 15.79 26.64 -24.88
CA MET A 16 14.99 26.44 -23.66
C MET A 16 13.67 25.69 -23.91
N MET A 17 13.14 25.74 -25.14
CA MET A 17 11.97 24.95 -25.56
C MET A 17 12.25 23.46 -25.77
N VAL A 18 13.53 23.05 -25.84
CA VAL A 18 13.93 21.63 -25.79
C VAL A 18 14.02 21.19 -24.32
N SER A 19 12.95 21.41 -23.57
CA SER A 19 12.79 20.80 -22.25
C SER A 19 12.41 19.34 -22.47
N ALA A 20 13.30 18.44 -22.05
CA ALA A 20 13.17 16.99 -22.18
C ALA A 20 11.77 16.53 -21.76
N SER A 21 11.05 15.90 -22.68
CA SER A 21 9.82 15.18 -22.34
C SER A 21 10.23 14.06 -21.40
N THR A 22 9.85 14.16 -20.12
CA THR A 22 9.98 13.06 -19.19
C THR A 22 9.05 11.96 -19.67
N ASN A 23 9.63 10.94 -20.32
CA ASN A 23 8.92 9.74 -20.66
C ASN A 23 8.65 8.97 -19.36
N ALA A 24 7.53 9.30 -18.70
CA ALA A 24 6.99 8.45 -17.66
C ALA A 24 6.59 7.13 -18.32
N SER A 25 7.34 6.07 -18.03
CA SER A 25 7.13 4.74 -18.65
C SER A 25 5.82 4.07 -18.21
N GLY A 26 5.02 4.71 -17.34
CA GLY A 26 3.74 4.20 -16.85
C GLY A 26 3.86 2.83 -16.20
N GLY A 27 2.72 2.17 -15.99
CA GLY A 27 2.66 0.81 -15.47
C GLY A 27 1.34 0.53 -14.77
N ILE A 28 1.31 -0.58 -14.05
CA ILE A 28 0.15 -1.04 -13.29
C ILE A 28 0.16 -0.40 -11.89
N ALA A 29 -0.93 0.29 -11.58
CA ALA A 29 -1.20 0.84 -10.25
C ALA A 29 -2.52 0.29 -9.70
N LEU A 30 -2.58 0.14 -8.38
CA LEU A 30 -3.80 -0.20 -7.66
C LEU A 30 -4.48 1.08 -7.19
N GLY A 31 -5.81 1.14 -7.23
CA GLY A 31 -6.59 2.29 -6.80
C GLY A 31 -6.54 2.55 -5.29
N ALA A 32 -5.96 1.65 -4.50
CA ALA A 32 -5.80 1.79 -3.06
C ALA A 32 -4.53 1.09 -2.56
N THR A 33 -4.03 1.52 -1.39
CA THR A 33 -2.88 0.91 -0.69
C THR A 33 -3.29 -0.17 0.33
N ARG A 34 -4.60 -0.34 0.52
CA ARG A 34 -5.26 -1.36 1.35
C ARG A 34 -6.72 -1.49 0.95
N VAL A 35 -7.32 -2.62 1.27
CA VAL A 35 -8.74 -2.91 1.04
C VAL A 35 -9.42 -3.09 2.39
N ILE A 36 -10.52 -2.35 2.62
CA ILE A 36 -11.45 -2.65 3.71
C ILE A 36 -12.60 -3.45 3.11
N TYR A 37 -12.81 -4.67 3.61
CA TYR A 37 -13.92 -5.55 3.24
C TYR A 37 -14.94 -5.54 4.38
N PRO A 38 -16.10 -4.87 4.24
CA PRO A 38 -17.18 -4.98 5.22
C PRO A 38 -17.72 -6.41 5.25
N ALA A 39 -17.77 -7.04 6.42
CA ALA A 39 -18.10 -8.46 6.55
C ALA A 39 -19.54 -8.81 6.12
N ASP A 40 -20.44 -7.82 6.13
CA ASP A 40 -21.83 -7.90 5.67
C ASP A 40 -21.98 -7.63 4.16
N ALA A 41 -20.92 -7.15 3.49
CA ALA A 41 -20.94 -6.91 2.05
C ALA A 41 -20.79 -8.22 1.27
N LYS A 42 -21.60 -8.37 0.22
CA LYS A 42 -21.52 -9.50 -0.72
C LYS A 42 -20.18 -9.53 -1.48
N GLN A 43 -19.60 -8.36 -1.72
CA GLN A 43 -18.32 -8.18 -2.40
C GLN A 43 -17.75 -6.79 -2.14
N THR A 44 -16.45 -6.62 -2.34
CA THR A 44 -15.78 -5.31 -2.47
C THR A 44 -15.01 -5.24 -3.79
N SER A 45 -14.57 -4.05 -4.17
CA SER A 45 -13.91 -3.82 -5.46
C SER A 45 -12.55 -3.14 -5.28
N LEU A 46 -11.63 -3.41 -6.20
CA LEU A 46 -10.34 -2.75 -6.30
C LEU A 46 -10.07 -2.36 -7.76
N ALA A 47 -9.88 -1.06 -8.01
CA ALA A 47 -9.50 -0.56 -9.32
C ALA A 47 -8.02 -0.88 -9.62
N ILE A 48 -7.73 -1.15 -10.89
CA ILE A 48 -6.39 -1.36 -11.43
C ILE A 48 -6.27 -0.50 -12.68
N THR A 49 -5.27 0.35 -12.71
CA THR A 49 -5.02 1.25 -13.84
C THR A 49 -3.71 0.87 -14.52
N ASN A 50 -3.74 0.70 -15.83
CA ASN A 50 -2.56 0.67 -16.67
C ASN A 50 -2.31 2.06 -17.25
N SER A 51 -1.35 2.78 -16.70
CA SER A 51 -0.96 4.12 -17.17
C SER A 51 0.03 4.08 -18.34
N ASN A 52 0.55 2.89 -18.71
CA ASN A 52 1.41 2.76 -19.86
C ASN A 52 0.57 2.86 -21.15
N LYS A 53 1.03 3.68 -22.11
CA LYS A 53 0.32 3.98 -23.35
C LYS A 53 0.56 2.98 -24.48
N GLN A 54 1.49 2.03 -24.30
CA GLN A 54 1.93 1.10 -25.34
C GLN A 54 1.93 -0.35 -24.87
N GLU A 55 2.31 -0.60 -23.63
CA GLU A 55 2.45 -1.94 -23.07
C GLU A 55 1.14 -2.45 -22.48
N ARG A 56 0.85 -3.71 -22.81
CA ARG A 56 -0.20 -4.50 -22.15
C ARG A 56 0.41 -5.38 -21.06
N TYR A 57 -0.36 -5.66 -20.03
CA TYR A 57 0.07 -6.52 -18.92
C TYR A 57 -0.93 -7.65 -18.71
N LEU A 58 -0.42 -8.85 -18.47
CA LEU A 58 -1.23 -9.93 -17.92
C LEU A 58 -1.30 -9.74 -16.40
N ILE A 59 -2.50 -9.54 -15.88
CA ILE A 59 -2.78 -9.34 -14.46
C ILE A 59 -3.25 -10.65 -13.86
N ASN A 60 -2.54 -11.15 -12.85
CA ASN A 60 -2.95 -12.30 -12.05
C ASN A 60 -3.17 -11.86 -10.60
N ALA A 61 -4.34 -12.14 -10.03
CA ALA A 61 -4.72 -11.65 -8.71
C ALA A 61 -5.23 -12.76 -7.78
N TRP A 62 -4.83 -12.71 -6.51
CA TRP A 62 -5.25 -13.68 -5.48
C TRP A 62 -5.19 -13.08 -4.07
N ILE A 63 -5.85 -13.74 -3.12
CA ILE A 63 -5.75 -13.43 -1.69
C ILE A 63 -4.82 -14.41 -0.99
N GLU A 64 -4.06 -13.93 -0.02
CA GLU A 64 -3.30 -14.73 0.94
C GLU A 64 -3.79 -14.48 2.36
N ASN A 65 -3.62 -15.48 3.22
CA ASN A 65 -3.79 -15.31 4.67
C ASN A 65 -2.56 -14.62 5.30
N ALA A 66 -2.61 -14.37 6.60
CA ALA A 66 -1.54 -13.70 7.34
C ALA A 66 -0.19 -14.43 7.30
N ASN A 67 -0.19 -15.75 7.06
CA ASN A 67 1.02 -16.58 6.94
C ASN A 67 1.59 -16.59 5.51
N GLY A 68 1.01 -15.83 4.57
CA GLY A 68 1.45 -15.77 3.17
C GLY A 68 1.02 -16.98 2.34
N GLN A 69 0.08 -17.79 2.83
CA GLN A 69 -0.46 -18.92 2.07
C GLN A 69 -1.68 -18.45 1.27
N LYS A 70 -1.82 -18.94 0.04
CA LYS A 70 -2.96 -18.63 -0.82
C LYS A 70 -4.26 -19.04 -0.13
N GLU A 71 -5.15 -18.08 0.05
CA GLU A 71 -6.44 -18.26 0.71
C GLU A 71 -7.48 -18.78 -0.30
N LYS A 72 -8.21 -19.83 0.08
CA LYS A 72 -9.22 -20.48 -0.77
C LYS A 72 -10.63 -19.98 -0.49
N THR A 73 -10.85 -19.32 0.64
CA THR A 73 -12.15 -18.75 1.01
C THR A 73 -12.47 -17.43 0.32
N PHE A 74 -11.55 -16.89 -0.48
CA PHE A 74 -11.79 -15.71 -1.30
C PHE A 74 -11.77 -16.04 -2.78
N ALA A 75 -12.71 -15.45 -3.52
CA ALA A 75 -12.67 -15.37 -4.98
C ALA A 75 -12.31 -13.95 -5.41
N VAL A 76 -11.40 -13.84 -6.37
CA VAL A 76 -11.05 -12.58 -7.05
C VAL A 76 -11.46 -12.70 -8.51
N THR A 77 -12.26 -11.76 -9.00
CA THR A 77 -12.84 -11.83 -10.35
C THR A 77 -12.60 -10.53 -11.12
N PRO A 78 -12.03 -10.61 -12.34
CA PRO A 78 -11.38 -11.78 -12.93
C PRO A 78 -10.05 -12.13 -12.22
N PRO A 79 -9.72 -13.42 -12.03
CA PRO A 79 -8.47 -13.82 -11.39
C PRO A 79 -7.26 -13.64 -12.32
N LEU A 80 -7.49 -13.67 -13.64
CA LEU A 80 -6.49 -13.52 -14.68
C LEU A 80 -7.10 -12.77 -15.87
N PHE A 81 -6.50 -11.68 -16.30
CA PHE A 81 -6.96 -10.91 -17.46
C PHE A 81 -5.83 -10.07 -18.07
N VAL A 82 -6.00 -9.64 -19.32
CA VAL A 82 -5.09 -8.68 -19.96
C VAL A 82 -5.57 -7.27 -19.69
N SER A 83 -4.70 -6.43 -19.12
CA SER A 83 -4.90 -4.99 -19.00
C SER A 83 -4.27 -4.31 -20.20
N GLU A 84 -5.11 -3.71 -21.04
CA GLU A 84 -4.71 -3.01 -22.26
C GLU A 84 -3.99 -1.68 -21.93
N PRO A 85 -3.25 -1.11 -22.88
CA PRO A 85 -2.64 0.21 -22.68
C PRO A 85 -3.68 1.28 -22.34
N ALA A 86 -3.31 2.21 -21.44
CA ALA A 86 -4.16 3.33 -21.01
C ALA A 86 -5.58 2.90 -20.59
N SER A 87 -5.69 1.77 -19.88
CA SER A 87 -6.97 1.19 -19.46
C SER A 87 -7.15 1.18 -17.94
N GLU A 88 -8.41 1.03 -17.52
CA GLU A 88 -8.78 0.78 -16.14
C GLU A 88 -9.66 -0.47 -16.07
N ASN A 89 -9.36 -1.36 -15.13
CA ASN A 89 -10.11 -2.56 -14.86
C ASN A 89 -10.48 -2.61 -13.37
N THR A 90 -11.59 -3.28 -13.04
CA THR A 90 -12.02 -3.45 -11.65
C THR A 90 -11.98 -4.93 -11.28
N LEU A 91 -11.26 -5.25 -10.21
CA LEU A 91 -11.34 -6.54 -9.54
C LEU A 91 -12.48 -6.55 -8.55
N ARG A 92 -13.27 -7.63 -8.53
CA ARG A 92 -14.26 -7.93 -7.50
C ARG A 92 -13.70 -8.98 -6.55
N ILE A 93 -13.80 -8.73 -5.25
CA ILE A 93 -13.32 -9.61 -4.19
C ILE A 93 -14.54 -10.09 -3.42
N ILE A 94 -14.68 -11.40 -3.28
CA ILE A 94 -15.82 -12.06 -2.65
C ILE A 94 -15.30 -13.01 -1.59
N TYR A 95 -15.80 -12.88 -0.36
CA TYR A 95 -15.56 -13.84 0.71
C TYR A 95 -16.66 -14.92 0.71
N ALA A 96 -16.25 -16.18 0.67
CA ALA A 96 -17.12 -17.36 0.69
C ALA A 96 -16.64 -18.40 1.73
N GLY A 97 -15.95 -17.93 2.78
CA GLY A 97 -15.44 -18.77 3.85
C GLY A 97 -16.39 -18.94 5.03
N PRO A 98 -15.93 -19.65 6.09
CA PRO A 98 -16.65 -19.73 7.36
C PRO A 98 -16.77 -18.35 8.01
N ALA A 99 -17.61 -18.23 9.04
CA ALA A 99 -17.70 -17.00 9.80
C ALA A 99 -16.35 -16.62 10.42
N LEU A 100 -15.93 -15.38 10.22
CA LEU A 100 -14.75 -14.78 10.86
C LEU A 100 -15.14 -14.18 12.22
N PRO A 101 -14.17 -13.86 13.10
CA PRO A 101 -14.44 -13.18 14.37
C PRO A 101 -15.32 -11.94 14.17
N ALA A 102 -16.45 -11.89 14.86
CA ALA A 102 -17.39 -10.76 14.78
C ALA A 102 -17.00 -9.58 15.67
N ASP A 103 -16.02 -9.76 16.56
CA ASP A 103 -15.63 -8.80 17.60
C ASP A 103 -14.36 -8.00 17.26
N ARG A 104 -13.73 -8.25 16.11
CA ARG A 104 -12.47 -7.64 15.64
C ARG A 104 -12.24 -7.85 14.15
N GLU A 105 -11.33 -7.06 13.58
CA GLU A 105 -10.87 -7.26 12.20
C GLU A 105 -10.08 -8.57 12.01
N SER A 106 -10.14 -9.11 10.79
CA SER A 106 -9.28 -10.19 10.31
C SER A 106 -8.37 -9.70 9.19
N LEU A 107 -7.10 -10.11 9.19
CA LEU A 107 -6.09 -9.69 8.22
C LEU A 107 -5.85 -10.73 7.13
N PHE A 108 -5.88 -10.27 5.89
CA PHE A 108 -5.48 -10.96 4.68
C PHE A 108 -4.61 -10.04 3.82
N TYR A 109 -4.12 -10.55 2.70
CA TYR A 109 -3.33 -9.78 1.74
C TYR A 109 -3.86 -9.96 0.33
N MET A 110 -4.13 -8.85 -0.36
CA MET A 110 -4.45 -8.82 -1.78
C MET A 110 -3.17 -8.74 -2.59
N ASN A 111 -2.98 -9.71 -3.47
CA ASN A 111 -1.82 -9.82 -4.35
C ASN A 111 -2.26 -9.57 -5.79
N VAL A 112 -1.57 -8.65 -6.47
CA VAL A 112 -1.76 -8.35 -7.89
C VAL A 112 -0.41 -8.41 -8.58
N LYS A 113 -0.22 -9.42 -9.42
CA LYS A 113 0.99 -9.63 -10.22
C LYS A 113 0.75 -9.10 -11.63
N ALA A 114 1.53 -8.10 -12.02
CA ALA A 114 1.58 -7.57 -13.37
C ALA A 114 2.74 -8.20 -14.14
N ILE A 115 2.42 -8.91 -15.21
CA ILE A 115 3.39 -9.60 -16.08
C ILE A 115 3.42 -8.84 -17.41
N PRO A 116 4.55 -8.22 -17.80
CA PRO A 116 4.64 -7.47 -19.05
C PRO A 116 4.51 -8.41 -20.27
N SER A 117 3.94 -7.90 -21.36
CA SER A 117 3.93 -8.60 -22.64
C SER A 117 5.34 -8.67 -23.24
N VAL A 118 5.65 -9.78 -23.90
CA VAL A 118 6.89 -9.93 -24.65
C VAL A 118 6.63 -9.58 -26.12
N SER A 119 7.46 -8.71 -26.70
CA SER A 119 7.44 -8.47 -28.14
C SER A 119 8.54 -9.32 -28.79
N LYS A 120 8.17 -10.12 -29.81
CA LYS A 120 9.15 -10.94 -30.55
C LYS A 120 10.26 -10.08 -31.18
N LYS A 121 9.94 -8.84 -31.56
CA LYS A 121 10.90 -7.86 -32.10
C LYS A 121 11.97 -7.43 -31.10
N HIS A 122 11.69 -7.46 -29.79
CA HIS A 122 12.68 -7.12 -28.76
C HIS A 122 13.54 -8.31 -28.32
N GLN A 123 13.14 -9.54 -28.65
CA GLN A 123 13.84 -10.76 -28.26
C GLN A 123 14.79 -11.30 -29.34
N ASP A 124 14.56 -10.97 -30.62
CA ASP A 124 15.35 -11.55 -31.71
C ASP A 124 16.80 -11.02 -31.68
N GLY A 125 17.75 -11.89 -31.34
CA GLY A 125 19.18 -11.58 -31.21
C GLY A 125 19.61 -10.91 -29.90
N ASN A 126 18.69 -10.69 -28.94
CA ASN A 126 18.98 -9.97 -27.69
C ASN A 126 18.71 -10.82 -26.44
N ASN A 127 19.60 -10.71 -25.45
CA ASN A 127 19.36 -11.23 -24.10
C ASN A 127 18.47 -10.25 -23.33
N VAL A 128 17.22 -10.65 -23.05
CA VAL A 128 16.23 -9.79 -22.38
C VAL A 128 15.92 -10.32 -20.98
N LEU A 129 16.07 -9.46 -19.97
CA LEU A 129 15.58 -9.70 -18.61
C LEU A 129 14.16 -9.16 -18.47
N GLN A 130 13.26 -9.98 -17.92
CA GLN A 130 11.87 -9.60 -17.67
C GLN A 130 11.56 -9.59 -16.18
N LEU A 131 10.93 -8.51 -15.73
CA LEU A 131 10.51 -8.35 -14.35
C LEU A 131 8.98 -8.31 -14.29
N ALA A 132 8.39 -9.24 -13.53
CA ALA A 132 6.99 -9.18 -13.16
C ALA A 132 6.87 -8.53 -11.78
N ILE A 133 6.02 -7.51 -11.67
CA ILE A 133 5.85 -6.76 -10.43
C ILE A 133 4.68 -7.34 -9.65
N LEU A 134 4.92 -7.69 -8.38
CA LEU A 134 3.89 -8.14 -7.45
C LEU A 134 3.58 -7.02 -6.45
N SER A 135 2.38 -6.47 -6.54
CA SER A 135 1.83 -5.57 -5.53
C SER A 135 1.08 -6.38 -4.47
N ARG A 136 1.51 -6.29 -3.22
CA ARG A 136 0.89 -6.96 -2.07
C ARG A 136 0.39 -5.92 -1.08
N ILE A 137 -0.94 -5.76 -0.98
CA ILE A 137 -1.58 -4.79 -0.09
C ILE A 137 -2.42 -5.49 0.97
N LYS A 138 -2.62 -4.83 2.12
CA LYS A 138 -3.41 -5.39 3.23
C LYS A 138 -4.89 -5.43 2.84
N LEU A 139 -5.59 -6.49 3.20
CA LEU A 139 -7.04 -6.62 3.13
C LEU A 139 -7.56 -6.89 4.54
N PHE A 140 -8.37 -5.98 5.06
CA PHE A 140 -8.98 -6.11 6.38
C PHE A 140 -10.45 -6.48 6.23
N VAL A 141 -10.85 -7.64 6.73
CA VAL A 141 -12.27 -7.97 6.87
C VAL A 141 -12.77 -7.37 8.18
N ARG A 142 -13.74 -6.46 8.07
CA ARG A 142 -14.23 -5.65 9.18
C ARG A 142 -15.68 -5.98 9.50
N PRO A 143 -15.98 -6.50 10.70
CA PRO A 143 -17.35 -6.64 11.17
C PRO A 143 -18.10 -5.30 11.18
N ALA A 144 -19.40 -5.30 10.86
CA ALA A 144 -20.19 -4.08 10.80
C ALA A 144 -20.40 -3.40 12.17
N ASN A 145 -20.49 -4.20 13.24
CA ASN A 145 -20.90 -3.75 14.58
C ASN A 145 -19.73 -3.79 15.59
N LEU A 146 -18.60 -3.17 15.25
CA LEU A 146 -17.50 -3.02 16.20
C LEU A 146 -17.84 -1.98 17.28
N ALA A 147 -17.28 -2.17 18.48
CA ALA A 147 -17.64 -1.39 19.67
C ALA A 147 -17.24 0.10 19.61
N MET A 148 -16.42 0.50 18.65
CA MET A 148 -15.92 1.86 18.46
C MET A 148 -15.60 2.10 16.99
N PRO A 149 -15.55 3.35 16.51
CA PRO A 149 -15.13 3.66 15.15
C PRO A 149 -13.60 3.54 14.97
N PRO A 150 -13.08 3.33 13.74
CA PRO A 150 -11.66 3.12 13.48
C PRO A 150 -10.78 4.32 13.84
N GLU A 151 -11.30 5.55 13.74
CA GLU A 151 -10.56 6.78 14.06
C GLU A 151 -10.16 6.85 15.54
N GLU A 152 -10.97 6.25 16.42
CA GLU A 152 -10.74 6.22 17.86
C GLU A 152 -9.76 5.10 18.28
N ALA A 153 -9.47 4.13 17.41
CA ALA A 153 -8.60 2.98 17.72
C ALA A 153 -7.22 3.41 18.24
N LEU A 154 -6.70 4.52 17.73
CA LEU A 154 -5.42 5.10 18.12
C LEU A 154 -5.36 5.53 19.59
N SER A 155 -6.50 5.84 20.22
CA SER A 155 -6.57 6.18 21.66
C SER A 155 -6.45 4.96 22.58
N GLN A 156 -6.66 3.76 22.03
CA GLN A 156 -6.62 2.48 22.74
C GLN A 156 -5.24 1.82 22.69
N LEU A 157 -4.24 2.53 22.15
CA LEU A 157 -2.87 2.10 22.22
C LEU A 157 -2.27 2.43 23.59
N ARG A 158 -1.45 1.51 24.10
CA ARG A 158 -0.59 1.71 25.26
C ARG A 158 0.83 1.33 24.88
N PHE A 159 1.78 2.15 25.31
CA PHE A 159 3.18 1.98 25.01
C PHE A 159 3.94 1.81 26.31
N GLU A 160 4.78 0.79 26.38
CA GLU A 160 5.54 0.43 27.57
C GLU A 160 6.94 0.04 27.15
N ARG A 161 7.94 0.48 27.91
CA ARG A 161 9.29 -0.07 27.79
C ARG A 161 9.39 -1.32 28.68
N VAL A 162 9.73 -2.45 28.08
CA VAL A 162 9.96 -3.71 28.80
C VAL A 162 11.40 -4.16 28.54
N GLY A 163 12.29 -3.82 29.46
CA GLY A 163 13.74 -4.01 29.29
C GLY A 163 14.27 -3.24 28.07
N ASN A 164 14.74 -3.97 27.05
CA ASN A 164 15.23 -3.42 25.80
C ASN A 164 14.19 -3.47 24.66
N HIS A 165 12.91 -3.69 24.98
CA HIS A 165 11.84 -3.71 23.99
C HIS A 165 10.86 -2.56 24.20
N LEU A 166 10.31 -2.08 23.09
CA LEU A 166 9.06 -1.32 23.08
C LEU A 166 7.92 -2.31 22.91
N LYS A 167 7.05 -2.38 23.92
CA LYS A 167 5.79 -3.11 23.84
C LYS A 167 4.68 -2.12 23.50
N VAL A 168 3.92 -2.44 22.45
CA VAL A 168 2.73 -1.70 22.05
C VAL A 168 1.53 -2.60 22.20
N SER A 169 0.61 -2.22 23.07
CA SER A 169 -0.65 -2.94 23.31
C SER A 169 -1.79 -2.22 22.63
N ASN A 170 -2.64 -2.95 21.92
CA ASN A 170 -3.80 -2.45 21.20
C ASN A 170 -5.07 -3.12 21.73
N ALA A 171 -5.86 -2.38 22.51
CA ALA A 171 -7.14 -2.87 23.02
C ALA A 171 -8.30 -2.72 22.01
N SER A 172 -8.09 -2.00 20.90
CA SER A 172 -9.13 -1.77 19.90
C SER A 172 -9.44 -3.03 19.06
N PRO A 173 -10.60 -3.08 18.39
CA PRO A 173 -10.93 -4.16 17.45
C PRO A 173 -10.29 -4.00 16.06
N TYR A 174 -9.36 -3.05 15.87
CA TYR A 174 -8.75 -2.72 14.57
C TYR A 174 -7.26 -3.05 14.51
N TYR A 175 -6.74 -3.37 13.33
CA TYR A 175 -5.30 -3.39 13.09
C TYR A 175 -4.77 -1.96 13.00
N VAL A 176 -3.74 -1.64 13.80
CA VAL A 176 -3.10 -0.33 13.75
C VAL A 176 -1.72 -0.45 13.14
N THR A 177 -1.44 0.29 12.07
CA THR A 177 -0.13 0.33 11.42
C THR A 177 0.61 1.60 11.81
N LEU A 178 1.55 1.48 12.74
CA LEU A 178 2.43 2.55 13.16
C LEU A 178 3.55 2.78 12.15
N VAL A 179 3.73 4.03 11.78
CA VAL A 179 4.74 4.51 10.83
C VAL A 179 5.41 5.77 11.36
N ASN A 180 6.56 6.10 10.79
CA ASN A 180 7.38 7.24 11.25
C ASN A 180 7.63 7.21 12.77
N LEU A 181 7.78 5.99 13.29
CA LEU A 181 7.96 5.75 14.71
C LEU A 181 9.36 6.21 15.13
N LYS A 182 9.45 7.08 16.14
CA LYS A 182 10.71 7.62 16.63
C LYS A 182 10.72 7.65 18.15
N LEU A 183 11.83 7.25 18.76
CA LEU A 183 12.05 7.39 20.21
C LEU A 183 13.28 8.26 20.44
N GLY A 184 13.13 9.38 21.15
CA GLY A 184 14.27 10.28 21.41
C GLY A 184 14.94 10.82 20.15
N GLY A 185 14.19 10.93 19.04
CA GLY A 185 14.70 11.33 17.73
C GLY A 185 15.26 10.19 16.85
N GLN A 186 15.44 8.98 17.40
CA GLN A 186 15.91 7.82 16.64
C GLN A 186 14.74 7.09 15.97
N THR A 187 14.86 6.84 14.66
CA THR A 187 13.85 6.10 13.89
C THR A 187 13.84 4.62 14.28
N LEU A 188 12.62 4.11 14.49
CA LEU A 188 12.32 2.70 14.73
C LEU A 188 11.61 2.11 13.50
N ASP A 189 11.54 0.78 13.44
CA ASP A 189 10.82 0.11 12.38
C ASP A 189 9.31 0.33 12.49
N ASN A 190 8.66 0.31 11.33
CA ASN A 190 7.20 0.34 11.26
C ASN A 190 6.63 -0.91 11.93
N LEU A 191 5.58 -0.74 12.72
CA LEU A 191 4.99 -1.82 13.50
C LEU A 191 3.49 -1.89 13.27
N MET A 192 2.99 -3.05 12.90
CA MET A 192 1.55 -3.30 12.86
C MET A 192 1.13 -4.10 14.10
N VAL A 193 0.14 -3.57 14.82
CA VAL A 193 -0.38 -4.20 16.04
C VAL A 193 -1.77 -4.75 15.75
N ALA A 194 -1.95 -6.05 15.98
CA ALA A 194 -3.23 -6.73 15.77
C ALA A 194 -4.29 -6.28 16.79
N PRO A 195 -5.60 -6.43 16.48
CA PRO A 195 -6.69 -6.16 17.40
C PRO A 195 -6.56 -6.95 18.70
N LYS A 196 -6.86 -6.30 19.83
CA LYS A 196 -6.89 -6.92 21.17
C LYS A 196 -5.64 -7.77 21.46
N SER A 197 -4.48 -7.24 21.08
CA SER A 197 -3.18 -7.92 21.16
C SER A 197 -2.05 -6.93 21.44
N SER A 198 -0.84 -7.44 21.63
CA SER A 198 0.37 -6.62 21.75
C SER A 198 1.42 -7.05 20.72
N ALA A 199 2.21 -6.09 20.27
CA ALA A 199 3.41 -6.35 19.49
C ALA A 199 4.64 -5.77 20.21
N GLN A 200 5.81 -6.35 19.95
CA GLN A 200 7.06 -5.90 20.55
C GLN A 200 8.11 -5.69 19.45
N GLN A 201 8.98 -4.71 19.65
CA GLN A 201 10.18 -4.52 18.84
C GLN A 201 11.37 -4.14 19.71
N VAL A 202 12.56 -4.50 19.26
CA VAL A 202 13.82 -4.19 19.93
C VAL A 202 14.08 -2.68 19.83
N LEU A 203 14.40 -2.07 20.96
CA LEU A 203 14.87 -0.69 21.00
C LEU A 203 16.38 -0.67 20.80
N PRO A 204 16.91 0.28 20.01
CA PRO A 204 18.35 0.51 19.97
C PRO A 204 18.91 0.83 21.36
N ALA A 205 20.22 0.59 21.53
CA ALA A 205 20.88 0.85 22.81
C ALA A 205 20.81 2.34 23.18
N ALA A 206 20.62 2.63 24.48
CA ALA A 206 20.56 3.97 25.05
C ALA A 206 19.45 4.91 24.52
N THR A 207 18.47 4.43 23.74
CA THR A 207 17.34 5.25 23.30
C THR A 207 16.40 5.55 24.47
N SER A 208 16.18 6.83 24.76
CA SER A 208 15.29 7.31 25.83
C SER A 208 14.57 8.59 25.40
N GLY A 209 13.56 9.01 26.15
CA GLY A 209 12.78 10.22 25.87
C GLY A 209 11.42 9.93 25.24
N THR A 210 10.89 10.91 24.53
CA THR A 210 9.52 10.86 23.98
C THR A 210 9.44 9.94 22.77
N LEU A 211 8.47 9.04 22.77
CA LEU A 211 8.05 8.27 21.61
C LEU A 211 7.08 9.12 20.78
N SER A 212 7.38 9.34 19.51
CA SER A 212 6.46 9.95 18.54
C SER A 212 6.15 8.99 17.39
N TRP A 213 4.94 9.08 16.86
CA TRP A 213 4.44 8.16 15.85
C TRP A 213 3.30 8.74 15.03
N GLN A 214 3.07 8.14 13.87
CA GLN A 214 1.88 8.34 13.04
C GLN A 214 1.29 6.97 12.70
N SER A 215 0.05 6.95 12.22
CA SER A 215 -0.58 5.75 11.70
C SER A 215 -1.01 5.96 10.25
N VAL A 216 -1.26 4.87 9.54
CA VAL A 216 -1.92 4.90 8.23
C VAL A 216 -3.41 4.58 8.43
N ASN A 217 -4.30 5.48 8.02
CA ASN A 217 -5.76 5.28 8.13
C ASN A 217 -6.31 4.39 7.00
N ASP A 218 -7.63 4.21 6.96
CA ASP A 218 -8.31 3.35 5.98
C ASP A 218 -8.12 3.81 4.52
N TYR A 219 -7.97 5.12 4.31
CA TYR A 219 -7.72 5.73 3.00
C TYR A 219 -6.25 5.69 2.58
N GLY A 220 -5.37 5.11 3.39
CA GLY A 220 -3.94 5.10 3.13
C GLY A 220 -3.21 6.40 3.47
N ALA A 221 -3.90 7.37 4.10
CA ALA A 221 -3.30 8.63 4.51
C ALA A 221 -2.59 8.51 5.86
N ILE A 222 -1.55 9.32 6.04
CA ILE A 222 -0.80 9.41 7.30
C ILE A 222 -1.56 10.32 8.27
N THR A 223 -1.84 9.83 9.47
CA THR A 223 -2.52 10.61 10.51
C THR A 223 -1.60 11.69 11.10
N PRO A 224 -2.15 12.72 11.77
CA PRO A 224 -1.34 13.64 12.56
C PRO A 224 -0.41 12.91 13.55
N ALA A 225 0.76 13.49 13.78
CA ALA A 225 1.73 12.94 14.72
C ALA A 225 1.19 12.95 16.16
N ARG A 226 1.44 11.86 16.88
CA ARG A 226 1.13 11.71 18.31
C ARG A 226 2.41 11.38 19.06
N SER A 227 2.44 11.72 20.34
CA SER A 227 3.60 11.53 21.19
C SER A 227 3.21 11.06 22.58
N VAL A 228 4.08 10.26 23.21
CA VAL A 228 3.95 9.79 24.60
C VAL A 228 5.34 9.65 25.22
N SER A 229 5.48 9.97 26.50
CA SER A 229 6.72 9.70 27.26
C SER A 229 6.70 8.25 27.73
N LEU A 230 7.80 7.52 27.48
CA LEU A 230 7.98 6.12 27.91
C LEU A 230 8.70 6.01 29.25
#